data_AF-A0A559KBH5-F1
#
_entry.id   AF-A0A559KBH5-F1
#
_cell.length_a   1.000
_cell.length_b   1.000
_cell.length_c   1.000
_cell.angle_alpha   90.00
_cell.angle_beta   90.00
_cell.angle_gamma   90.00
#
_symmetry.space_group_name_H-M   'P 1'
#
loop_
_entity.id
_entity.type
_entity.pdbx_description
1 polymer ?
#
loop_
_entity_poly.entity_id
_entity_poly.type
_entity_poly.pdbx_seq_one_letter_code
_entity_poly.pdbx_strand_id
1 'polypeptide(L)'
;MEYRIGTEHKGAFQAWMEEMRSAHTEVEWYEGTEQPGLFVEIWSGLSDAGYEDMLAARRGDGPVSFLWERAMQLQNWVPGGREKIHIWQFRKVK
;
A
#
# COMPACT_ATOMS: atom_id res chain seq x y z
N MET A 1 -1.36 -0.62 5.89
CA MET A 1 -1.83 0.58 5.15
C MET A 1 -3.31 0.44 4.90
N GLU A 2 -4.03 1.54 4.73
CA GLU A 2 -5.44 1.57 4.33
C GLU A 2 -5.65 2.63 3.24
N TYR A 3 -6.45 2.32 2.23
CA TYR A 3 -6.80 3.26 1.15
C TYR A 3 -8.04 2.80 0.40
N ARG A 4 -8.70 3.75 -0.29
CA ARG A 4 -9.84 3.47 -1.17
C ARG A 4 -9.44 3.57 -2.63
N ILE A 5 -9.78 2.57 -3.43
CA ILE A 5 -9.53 2.57 -4.87
C ILE A 5 -10.76 3.08 -5.64
N GLY A 6 -10.52 3.99 -6.58
CA GLY A 6 -11.52 4.50 -7.51
C GLY A 6 -12.08 3.38 -8.39
N THR A 7 -13.39 3.39 -8.62
CA THR A 7 -14.07 2.34 -9.39
C THR A 7 -13.51 2.16 -10.81
N GLU A 8 -13.08 3.26 -11.42
CA GLU A 8 -12.46 3.40 -12.73
C GLU A 8 -11.05 2.80 -12.79
N HIS A 9 -10.41 2.60 -11.64
CA HIS A 9 -9.05 2.07 -11.54
C HIS A 9 -8.99 0.62 -11.05
N LYS A 10 -10.14 -0.01 -10.74
CA LYS A 10 -10.20 -1.37 -10.18
C LYS A 10 -9.41 -2.40 -10.98
N GLY A 11 -9.52 -2.40 -12.32
CA GLY A 11 -8.82 -3.36 -13.17
C GLY A 11 -7.29 -3.19 -13.14
N ALA A 12 -6.82 -1.94 -13.23
CA ALA A 12 -5.39 -1.64 -13.15
C ALA A 12 -4.82 -1.99 -11.76
N PHE A 13 -5.56 -1.65 -10.70
CA PHE A 13 -5.19 -1.99 -9.34
C PHE A 13 -5.14 -3.50 -9.09
N GLN A 14 -6.10 -4.27 -9.61
CA GLN A 14 -6.09 -5.74 -9.49
C GLN A 14 -4.87 -6.38 -10.18
N ALA A 15 -4.52 -5.93 -11.38
CA ALA A 15 -3.34 -6.41 -12.09
C ALA A 15 -2.06 -6.09 -11.30
N TRP A 16 -1.93 -4.87 -10.80
CA TRP A 16 -0.82 -4.46 -9.96
C TRP A 16 -0.74 -5.26 -8.64
N MET A 17 -1.88 -5.49 -7.99
CA MET A 17 -1.94 -6.28 -6.75
C MET A 17 -1.45 -7.71 -6.97
N GLU A 18 -1.83 -8.35 -8.08
CA GLU A 18 -1.40 -9.71 -8.39
C GLU A 18 0.13 -9.78 -8.61
N GLU A 19 0.69 -8.82 -9.34
CA GLU A 19 2.14 -8.70 -9.49
C GLU A 19 2.84 -8.55 -8.13
N MET A 20 2.32 -7.68 -7.26
CA MET A 20 2.89 -7.46 -5.93
C MET A 20 2.81 -8.69 -5.05
N ARG A 21 1.67 -9.41 -5.05
CA ARG A 21 1.53 -10.67 -4.30
C ARG A 21 2.50 -11.75 -4.78
N SER A 22 2.79 -11.79 -6.08
CA SER A 22 3.77 -12.75 -6.63
C SER A 22 5.21 -12.45 -6.21
N ALA A 23 5.54 -11.18 -6.01
CA ALA A 23 6.88 -10.72 -5.68
C ALA A 23 7.13 -10.61 -4.16
N HIS A 24 6.05 -10.41 -3.37
CA HIS A 24 6.11 -10.11 -1.94
C HIS A 24 5.16 -11.00 -1.14
N THR A 25 5.66 -12.15 -0.73
CA THR A 25 4.92 -13.12 0.10
C THR A 25 4.65 -12.61 1.51
N GLU A 26 5.37 -11.59 1.95
CA GLU A 26 5.27 -10.95 3.26
C GLU A 26 4.07 -9.99 3.38
N VAL A 27 3.29 -9.82 2.31
CA VAL A 27 2.18 -8.86 2.27
C VAL A 27 0.84 -9.55 2.11
N GLU A 28 -0.07 -9.18 2.99
CA GLU A 28 -1.46 -9.63 2.96
C GLU A 28 -2.37 -8.45 2.60
N TRP A 29 -3.34 -8.71 1.71
CA TRP A 29 -4.33 -7.73 1.28
C TRP A 29 -5.72 -8.17 1.70
N TYR A 30 -6.47 -7.25 2.30
CA TYR A 30 -7.86 -7.42 2.68
C TYR A 30 -8.72 -6.35 2.01
N GLU A 31 -9.97 -6.68 1.69
CA GLU A 31 -11.00 -5.72 1.28
C GLU A 31 -12.06 -5.63 2.37
N GLY A 32 -12.52 -4.42 2.68
CA GLY A 32 -13.59 -4.21 3.64
C GLY A 32 -14.92 -4.78 3.15
N THR A 33 -15.47 -5.75 3.89
CA THR A 33 -16.75 -6.42 3.53
C THR A 33 -17.94 -5.48 3.50
N GLU A 34 -17.91 -4.42 4.30
CA GLU A 34 -18.96 -3.39 4.37
C GLU A 34 -18.62 -2.14 3.55
N GLN A 35 -17.40 -2.06 2.99
CA GLN A 35 -16.90 -0.91 2.26
C GLN A 35 -16.16 -1.35 0.99
N PRO A 36 -16.87 -1.79 -0.06
CA PRO A 36 -16.24 -2.21 -1.31
C PRO A 36 -15.27 -1.17 -1.86
N GLY A 37 -14.11 -1.61 -2.32
CA GLY A 37 -13.02 -0.77 -2.78
C GLY A 37 -12.15 -0.16 -1.68
N LEU A 38 -12.43 -0.39 -0.40
CA LEU A 38 -11.52 -0.07 0.69
C LEU A 38 -10.60 -1.26 0.94
N PHE A 39 -9.29 -1.05 0.77
CA PHE A 39 -8.29 -2.10 0.93
C PHE A 39 -7.36 -1.81 2.10
N VAL A 40 -6.93 -2.89 2.75
CA VAL A 40 -5.93 -2.89 3.82
C VAL A 40 -4.76 -3.78 3.40
N GLU A 41 -3.55 -3.23 3.50
CA GLU A 41 -2.29 -3.95 3.33
C GLU A 41 -1.64 -4.19 4.68
N ILE A 42 -1.27 -5.44 4.97
CA ILE A 42 -0.47 -5.80 6.14
C ILE A 42 0.85 -6.32 5.64
N TRP A 43 1.92 -5.58 5.93
CA TRP A 43 3.27 -5.98 5.61
C TRP A 43 3.95 -6.54 6.85
N SER A 44 4.31 -7.83 6.80
CA SER A 44 4.94 -8.55 7.91
C SER A 44 6.46 -8.54 7.80
N GLY A 45 7.15 -8.44 8.94
CA GLY A 45 8.61 -8.60 8.98
C GLY A 45 9.43 -7.44 8.43
N LEU A 46 8.85 -6.27 8.14
CA LEU A 46 9.64 -5.07 7.85
C LEU A 46 10.46 -4.67 9.08
N SER A 47 11.71 -4.31 8.83
CA SER A 47 12.53 -3.57 9.79
C SER A 47 12.02 -2.13 9.94
N ASP A 48 12.41 -1.46 11.02
CA ASP A 48 12.11 -0.03 11.20
C ASP A 48 12.63 0.81 10.04
N ALA A 49 13.83 0.50 9.52
CA ALA A 49 14.38 1.17 8.34
C ALA A 49 13.53 0.93 7.08
N GLY A 50 13.09 -0.31 6.85
CA GLY A 50 12.20 -0.62 5.72
C GLY A 50 10.85 0.10 5.82
N TYR A 51 10.33 0.27 7.04
CA TYR A 51 9.11 1.04 7.28
C TYR A 51 9.32 2.54 6.95
N GLU A 52 10.43 3.14 7.36
CA GLU A 52 10.75 4.54 7.03
C GLU A 52 10.91 4.73 5.52
N ASP A 53 11.57 3.79 4.82
CA ASP A 53 11.70 3.83 3.35
C ASP A 53 10.32 3.76 2.67
N MET A 54 9.44 2.89 3.16
CA MET A 54 8.07 2.75 2.68
C MET A 54 7.26 4.03 2.92
N LEU A 55 7.41 4.65 4.09
CA LEU A 55 6.74 5.89 4.44
C LEU A 55 7.23 7.05 3.56
N ALA A 56 8.54 7.18 3.37
CA ALA A 56 9.17 8.18 2.52
C ALA A 56 8.69 8.06 1.08
N ALA A 57 8.67 6.84 0.54
CA ALA A 57 8.18 6.58 -0.81
C ALA A 57 6.71 6.96 -1.03
N ARG A 58 5.87 6.70 -0.03
CA ARG A 58 4.44 7.01 -0.08
C ARG A 58 4.16 8.50 0.10
N ARG A 59 5.01 9.22 0.83
CA ARG A 59 4.93 10.69 0.97
C ARG A 59 5.51 11.41 -0.25
N GLY A 60 6.37 10.73 -1.03
CA GLY A 60 7.11 11.32 -2.13
C GLY A 60 8.34 12.10 -1.66
N ASP A 61 8.85 11.76 -0.47
CA ASP A 61 9.98 12.42 0.16
C ASP A 61 11.26 11.60 -0.12
N GLY A 62 12.04 11.99 -1.12
CA GLY A 62 13.39 11.43 -1.35
C GLY A 62 13.46 10.17 -2.23
N PRO A 63 14.65 9.56 -2.34
CA PRO A 63 14.88 8.43 -3.22
C PRO A 63 14.12 7.20 -2.72
N VAL A 64 13.35 6.60 -3.61
CA VAL A 64 12.58 5.39 -3.34
C VAL A 64 13.36 4.17 -3.81
N SER A 65 13.32 3.09 -3.03
CA SER A 65 13.80 1.81 -3.52
C SER A 65 12.94 1.35 -4.70
N PHE A 66 13.51 0.54 -5.60
CA PHE A 66 12.77 -0.03 -6.74
C PHE A 66 11.48 -0.77 -6.31
N LEU A 67 11.51 -1.35 -5.10
CA LEU A 67 10.35 -1.97 -4.45
C LEU A 67 9.19 -0.97 -4.30
N TRP A 68 9.49 0.23 -3.82
CA TRP A 68 8.47 1.24 -3.52
C TRP A 68 8.14 2.17 -4.68
N GLU A 69 8.98 2.24 -5.70
CA GLU A 69 8.73 3.01 -6.92
C GLU A 69 7.44 2.56 -7.63
N ARG A 70 7.22 1.23 -7.75
CA ARG A 70 5.96 0.69 -8.29
C ARG A 70 4.77 0.96 -7.37
N ALA A 71 5.00 1.03 -6.06
CA ALA A 71 3.95 1.33 -5.10
C ALA A 71 3.47 2.80 -5.21
N MET A 72 4.29 3.73 -5.73
CA MET A 72 3.87 5.12 -5.95
C MET A 72 2.67 5.26 -6.90
N GLN A 73 2.42 4.28 -7.78
CA GLN A 73 1.25 4.30 -8.67
C GLN A 73 -0.08 4.30 -7.92
N LEU A 74 -0.10 3.77 -6.70
CA LEU A 74 -1.31 3.65 -5.90
C LEU A 74 -2.01 5.00 -5.68
N GLN A 75 -1.25 6.08 -5.49
CA GLN A 75 -1.82 7.41 -5.26
C GLN A 75 -2.64 7.92 -6.44
N ASN A 76 -2.39 7.43 -7.65
CA ASN A 76 -3.14 7.81 -8.85
C ASN A 76 -4.50 7.11 -8.92
N TRP A 77 -4.66 6.02 -8.17
CA TRP A 77 -5.90 5.23 -8.14
C TRP A 77 -6.75 5.50 -6.89
N VAL A 78 -6.22 6.27 -5.94
CA VAL A 78 -6.91 6.64 -4.71
C VAL A 78 -7.58 8.00 -4.89
N PRO A 79 -8.92 8.11 -4.80
CA PRO A 79 -9.61 9.39 -4.85
C PRO A 79 -9.14 10.29 -3.69
N GLY A 80 -8.58 11.46 -4.02
CA GLY A 80 -7.92 12.35 -3.05
C GLY A 80 -6.42 12.12 -2.89
N GLY A 81 -5.84 11.21 -3.67
CA GLY A 81 -4.40 11.01 -3.80
C GLY A 81 -3.73 10.44 -2.55
N ARG A 82 -2.43 10.70 -2.42
CA ARG A 82 -1.58 10.20 -1.33
C ARG A 82 -2.09 10.55 0.08
N GLU A 83 -2.79 11.67 0.21
CA GLU A 83 -3.33 12.14 1.51
C GLU A 83 -4.44 11.23 2.06
N LYS A 84 -4.99 10.34 1.21
CA LYS A 84 -5.98 9.33 1.57
C LYS A 84 -5.40 7.92 1.71
N ILE A 85 -4.07 7.81 1.69
CA ILE A 85 -3.36 6.57 2.01
C ILE A 85 -2.89 6.68 3.45
N HIS A 86 -3.45 5.85 4.31
CA HIS A 86 -3.09 5.82 5.71
C HIS A 86 -2.07 4.71 5.99
N ILE A 87 -1.02 5.04 6.72
CA ILE A 87 0.11 4.14 6.99
C ILE A 87 0.39 4.15 8.48
N TRP A 88 0.49 2.96 9.06
CA TRP A 88 0.77 2.76 10.47
C TRP A 88 1.76 1.62 10.65
N GLN A 89 2.65 1.77 11.61
CA GLN A 89 3.47 0.68 12.15
C GLN A 89 2.85 0.20 13.45
N PHE A 90 2.73 -1.12 13.61
CA PHE A 90 2.18 -1.71 14.82
C PHE A 90 3.27 -2.44 15.60
N ARG A 91 3.21 -2.33 16.93
CA ARG A 91 3.98 -3.18 17.84
C ARG A 91 3.04 -4.15 18.53
N LYS A 92 3.43 -5.41 18.61
CA LYS A 92 2.68 -6.43 19.34
C LYS A 92 2.60 -6.05 20.82
N VAL A 93 1.39 -6.01 21.36
CA VAL A 93 1.16 -5.82 22.80
C VAL A 93 1.62 -7.09 23.53
N LYS A 94 2.29 -6.92 24.68
CA LYS A 94 2.76 -8.03 25.53
C LYS A 94 1.65 -8.53 26.44
#